data_AF-A0A848EPA0-F1
#
_entry.id   AF-A0A848EPA0-F1
#
_cell.length_a   1.000
_cell.length_b   1.000
_cell.length_c   1.000
_cell.angle_alpha   90.00
_cell.angle_beta   90.00
_cell.angle_gamma   90.00
#
_symmetry.space_group_name_H-M   'P 1'
#
loop_
_entity.id
_entity.type
_entity.pdbx_description
1 polymer ?
#
loop_
_entity_poly.entity_id
_entity_poly.type
_entity_poly.pdbx_seq_one_letter_code
_entity_poly.pdbx_strand_id
1 'polypeptide(L)'
;MAEYKHENKFKLKPRAKLLFSANRVPDRTEEDDAFYNRWLTVTFPESIPSEEQDKELTEKLTGLADTEEREESQKHEGKLEGVLAWSLIGLKRLETQGEFTGDLDPLATKELWKEWGNSVERFISRYCIKKNQVNEERAEEEEFKVHVSTLYDLYQQYARFQGMKTESKKGFTMKLKKETGVRHARPSINGEQQRGFFGLKLKEDAAKKIEEGK
;
A
#
# COMPACT_ATOMS: atom_id res chain seq x y z
N MET A 1 -1.62 -28.91 9.25
CA MET A 1 -1.84 -30.22 8.58
C MET A 1 -1.85 -29.95 7.09
N ALA A 2 -1.19 -30.80 6.32
CA ALA A 2 -1.25 -30.78 4.86
C ALA A 2 -1.81 -32.12 4.38
N GLU A 3 -2.35 -32.16 3.17
CA GLU A 3 -2.99 -33.33 2.58
C GLU A 3 -2.73 -33.29 1.07
N TYR A 4 -2.27 -34.40 0.51
CA TYR A 4 -2.36 -34.61 -0.94
C TYR A 4 -3.78 -35.06 -1.28
N LYS A 5 -4.28 -34.67 -2.45
CA LYS A 5 -5.66 -34.95 -2.84
C LYS A 5 -5.94 -36.45 -2.73
N HIS A 6 -6.90 -36.83 -1.88
CA HIS A 6 -7.30 -38.21 -1.58
C HIS A 6 -6.28 -39.06 -0.79
N GLU A 7 -5.31 -38.45 -0.10
CA GLU A 7 -4.35 -39.16 0.74
C GLU A 7 -4.47 -38.82 2.24
N ASN A 8 -3.67 -39.49 3.06
CA ASN A 8 -3.63 -39.25 4.49
C ASN A 8 -3.01 -37.89 4.84
N LYS A 9 -3.60 -37.22 5.83
CA LYS A 9 -3.09 -35.95 6.36
C LYS A 9 -1.74 -36.16 7.03
N PHE A 10 -0.81 -35.24 6.78
CA PHE A 10 0.51 -35.24 7.42
C PHE A 10 0.82 -33.88 8.07
N LYS A 11 1.82 -33.88 8.96
CA LYS A 11 2.34 -32.66 9.58
C LYS A 11 3.45 -32.09 8.69
N LEU A 12 3.24 -30.88 8.19
CA LEU A 12 4.23 -30.11 7.45
C LEU A 12 4.64 -28.91 8.31
N LYS A 13 5.95 -28.66 8.44
CA LYS A 13 6.47 -27.37 8.92
C LYS A 13 6.69 -26.47 7.70
N PRO A 14 5.89 -25.41 7.49
CA PRO A 14 6.05 -24.55 6.34
C PRO A 14 7.45 -23.91 6.33
N ARG A 15 8.17 -24.10 5.23
CA ARG A 15 9.46 -23.42 4.97
C ARG A 15 9.33 -22.31 3.93
N ALA A 16 8.22 -22.27 3.21
CA ALA A 16 7.97 -21.28 2.17
C ALA A 16 7.65 -19.91 2.79
N LYS A 17 8.15 -18.86 2.14
CA LYS A 17 7.68 -17.49 2.29
C LYS A 17 6.76 -17.19 1.11
N LEU A 18 5.74 -16.37 1.35
CA LEU A 18 4.82 -15.94 0.30
C LEU A 18 5.34 -14.63 -0.30
N LEU A 19 5.40 -14.57 -1.63
CA LEU A 19 5.76 -13.37 -2.37
C LEU A 19 4.53 -12.90 -3.15
N PHE A 20 4.21 -11.62 -3.03
CA PHE A 20 3.11 -10.98 -3.73
C PHE A 20 3.64 -9.79 -4.51
N SER A 21 3.15 -9.61 -5.75
CA SER A 21 3.40 -8.42 -6.55
C SER A 21 2.06 -7.82 -6.94
N ALA A 22 1.85 -6.55 -6.62
CA ALA A 22 0.61 -5.85 -6.88
C ALA A 22 0.83 -4.33 -6.93
N ASN A 23 0.02 -3.63 -7.72
CA ASN A 23 0.03 -2.16 -7.79
C ASN A 23 -0.63 -1.49 -6.57
N ARG A 24 -1.38 -2.27 -5.81
CA ARG A 24 -2.03 -1.87 -4.55
C ARG A 24 -1.93 -3.04 -3.59
N VAL A 25 -1.76 -2.68 -2.33
CA VAL A 25 -1.84 -3.65 -1.23
C VAL A 25 -3.22 -4.32 -1.19
N PRO A 26 -3.31 -5.59 -0.74
CA PRO A 26 -4.58 -6.29 -0.66
C PRO A 26 -5.52 -5.66 0.38
N ASP A 27 -6.83 -5.76 0.13
CA ASP A 27 -7.84 -5.40 1.11
C ASP A 27 -7.75 -6.32 2.34
N ARG A 28 -8.10 -5.80 3.51
CA ARG A 28 -7.99 -6.52 4.79
C ARG A 28 -9.23 -6.40 5.66
N THR A 29 -9.41 -7.43 6.50
CA THR A 29 -10.50 -7.53 7.47
C THR A 29 -10.06 -7.16 8.89
N GLU A 30 -8.83 -7.49 9.27
CA GLU A 30 -8.25 -7.22 10.60
C GLU A 30 -6.95 -6.41 10.45
N GLU A 31 -6.73 -5.46 11.36
CA GLU A 31 -5.63 -4.48 11.29
C GLU A 31 -4.90 -4.32 12.63
N ASP A 32 -4.44 -5.43 13.19
CA ASP A 32 -3.60 -5.44 14.39
C ASP A 32 -2.10 -5.42 14.05
N ASP A 33 -1.27 -5.15 15.05
CA ASP A 33 0.19 -5.14 14.87
C ASP A 33 0.70 -6.51 14.41
N ALA A 34 0.03 -7.59 14.81
CA ALA A 34 0.38 -8.95 14.38
C ALA A 34 0.21 -9.16 12.87
N PHE A 35 -0.76 -8.50 12.24
CA PHE A 35 -0.88 -8.46 10.79
C PHE A 35 0.31 -7.75 10.16
N TYR A 36 0.63 -6.53 10.62
CA TYR A 36 1.70 -5.71 10.02
C TYR A 36 3.10 -6.30 10.21
N ASN A 37 3.35 -6.97 11.34
CA ASN A 37 4.59 -7.70 11.62
C ASN A 37 4.89 -8.87 10.66
N ARG A 38 3.97 -9.23 9.76
CA ARG A 38 4.14 -10.35 8.81
C ARG A 38 4.54 -9.90 7.40
N TRP A 39 4.63 -8.59 7.16
CA TRP A 39 4.84 -8.04 5.83
C TRP A 39 6.18 -7.36 5.69
N LEU A 40 7.03 -7.90 4.81
CA LEU A 40 8.19 -7.21 4.27
C LEU A 40 7.76 -6.52 2.97
N THR A 41 7.58 -5.20 3.00
CA THR A 41 7.08 -4.44 1.85
C THR A 41 8.23 -3.83 1.06
N VAL A 42 8.31 -4.12 -0.24
CA VAL A 42 9.25 -3.49 -1.17
C VAL A 42 8.45 -2.70 -2.20
N THR A 43 8.80 -1.44 -2.39
CA THR A 43 8.10 -0.53 -3.32
C THR A 43 8.98 -0.19 -4.51
N PHE A 44 8.35 -0.08 -5.68
CA PHE A 44 8.97 0.35 -6.92
C PHE A 44 8.20 1.58 -7.43
N PRO A 45 8.54 2.80 -6.94
CA PRO A 45 7.76 4.00 -7.24
C PRO A 45 7.95 4.49 -8.68
N GLU A 46 9.10 4.19 -9.28
CA GLU A 46 9.46 4.62 -10.62
C GLU A 46 9.08 3.57 -11.66
N SER A 47 8.57 4.04 -12.79
CA SER A 47 8.37 3.21 -13.98
C SER A 47 9.49 3.46 -14.99
N ILE A 48 9.87 2.41 -15.72
CA ILE A 48 10.83 2.54 -16.82
C ILE A 48 10.07 3.09 -18.05
N PRO A 49 10.49 4.22 -18.66
CA PRO A 49 9.86 4.77 -19.86
C PRO A 49 9.82 3.76 -21.03
N SER A 50 8.81 3.83 -21.89
CA SER A 50 8.63 2.86 -22.97
C SER A 50 9.82 2.79 -23.95
N GLU A 51 10.49 3.91 -24.17
CA GLU A 51 11.71 4.01 -24.98
C GLU A 51 12.95 3.37 -24.34
N GLU A 52 12.98 3.25 -23.01
CA GLU A 52 14.09 2.65 -22.24
C GLU A 52 13.85 1.17 -21.91
N GLN A 53 12.65 0.66 -22.15
CA GLN A 53 12.28 -0.72 -21.85
C GLN A 53 12.97 -1.71 -22.82
N ASP A 54 13.78 -2.61 -22.27
CA ASP A 54 14.31 -3.76 -23.00
C ASP A 54 13.24 -4.85 -23.13
N LYS A 55 12.60 -4.93 -24.30
CA LYS A 55 11.52 -5.88 -24.58
C LYS A 55 11.98 -7.35 -24.60
N GLU A 56 13.29 -7.58 -24.75
CA GLU A 56 13.91 -8.91 -24.79
C GLU A 56 14.56 -9.27 -23.44
N LEU A 57 14.34 -8.46 -22.39
CA LEU A 57 15.00 -8.65 -21.10
C LEU A 57 14.83 -10.07 -20.53
N THR A 58 13.62 -10.63 -20.64
CA THR A 58 13.33 -11.98 -20.15
C THR A 58 14.22 -13.01 -20.83
N GLU A 59 14.34 -12.96 -22.16
CA GLU A 59 15.13 -13.89 -22.96
C GLU A 59 16.63 -13.73 -22.67
N LYS A 60 17.09 -12.49 -22.48
CA LYS A 60 18.47 -12.18 -22.07
C LYS A 60 18.79 -12.70 -20.67
N LEU A 61 17.84 -12.62 -19.73
CA LEU A 61 18.03 -13.13 -18.37
C LEU A 61 18.05 -14.66 -18.33
N THR A 62 17.14 -15.32 -19.05
CA THR A 62 17.01 -16.78 -19.07
C THR A 62 18.03 -17.48 -19.96
N GLY A 63 18.77 -16.72 -20.78
CA GLY A 63 19.68 -17.29 -21.77
C GLY A 63 18.95 -17.89 -22.98
N LEU A 64 17.65 -17.64 -23.14
CA LEU A 64 16.85 -18.08 -24.29
C LEU A 64 16.92 -17.10 -25.48
N ALA A 65 17.65 -15.98 -25.33
CA ALA A 65 17.93 -15.05 -26.41
C ALA A 65 18.92 -15.67 -27.42
N ASP A 66 18.46 -16.67 -28.15
CA ASP A 66 19.11 -17.22 -29.33
C ASP A 66 19.07 -16.17 -30.45
N THR A 67 20.14 -15.40 -30.59
CA THR A 67 20.42 -14.69 -31.84
C THR A 67 21.65 -15.34 -32.44
N GLU A 68 21.47 -15.89 -33.64
CA GLU A 68 22.48 -16.61 -34.43
C GLU A 68 23.75 -15.79 -34.73
N GLU A 69 23.74 -14.49 -34.41
CA GLU A 69 24.80 -13.51 -34.71
C GLU A 69 25.62 -13.03 -33.48
N ARG A 70 25.43 -13.59 -32.28
CA ARG A 70 26.27 -13.21 -31.13
C ARG A 70 27.61 -13.95 -31.16
N GLU A 71 28.70 -13.20 -30.96
CA GLU A 71 30.04 -13.75 -30.74
C GLU A 71 29.98 -14.85 -29.67
N GLU A 72 30.71 -15.94 -29.87
CA GLU A 72 30.71 -17.15 -29.03
C GLU A 72 31.01 -16.83 -27.55
N SER A 73 31.71 -15.72 -27.29
CA SER A 73 32.01 -15.17 -25.97
C SER A 73 30.82 -14.54 -25.24
N GLN A 74 29.73 -14.19 -25.93
CA GLN A 74 28.54 -13.51 -25.38
C GLN A 74 27.32 -14.44 -25.31
N LYS A 75 27.44 -15.67 -25.82
CA LYS A 75 26.33 -16.63 -25.99
C LYS A 75 25.92 -17.35 -24.69
N HIS A 76 26.71 -17.21 -23.61
CA HIS A 76 26.60 -18.07 -22.43
C HIS A 76 26.08 -17.42 -21.15
N GLU A 77 25.86 -16.12 -21.09
CA GLU A 77 25.57 -15.48 -19.80
C GLU A 77 24.09 -15.31 -19.53
N GLY A 78 23.38 -16.44 -19.38
CA GLY A 78 22.10 -16.43 -18.67
C GLY A 78 22.31 -15.87 -17.27
N LYS A 79 21.83 -14.64 -17.02
CA LYS A 79 22.09 -13.91 -15.76
C LYS A 79 21.39 -14.53 -14.54
N LEU A 80 20.54 -15.54 -14.73
CA LEU A 80 19.89 -16.28 -13.65
C LEU A 80 20.89 -16.94 -12.69
N GLU A 81 22.05 -17.42 -13.19
CA GLU A 81 23.10 -17.97 -12.32
C GLU A 81 23.68 -16.89 -11.40
N GLY A 82 23.89 -15.69 -11.92
CA GLY A 82 24.30 -14.53 -11.12
C GLY A 82 23.25 -14.12 -10.09
N VAL A 83 21.96 -14.09 -10.47
CA VAL A 83 20.85 -13.84 -9.54
C VAL A 83 20.79 -14.90 -8.45
N LEU A 84 20.99 -16.17 -8.80
CA LEU A 84 21.02 -17.28 -7.84
C LEU A 84 22.22 -17.15 -6.90
N ALA A 85 23.42 -16.90 -7.42
CA ALA A 85 24.63 -16.70 -6.61
C ALA A 85 24.44 -15.53 -5.62
N TRP A 86 23.88 -14.41 -6.08
CA TRP A 86 23.55 -13.28 -5.22
C TRP A 86 22.50 -13.63 -4.17
N SER A 87 21.47 -14.42 -4.54
CA SER A 87 20.46 -14.91 -3.61
C SER A 87 21.03 -15.82 -2.53
N LEU A 88 22.02 -16.67 -2.86
CA LEU A 88 22.72 -17.52 -1.89
C LEU A 88 23.54 -16.72 -0.89
N ILE A 89 24.21 -15.65 -1.34
CA ILE A 89 24.90 -14.70 -0.46
C ILE A 89 23.88 -14.05 0.49
N GLY A 90 22.75 -13.60 -0.06
CA GLY A 90 21.64 -13.04 0.72
C GLY A 90 21.07 -14.02 1.75
N LEU A 91 20.90 -15.28 1.38
CA LEU A 91 20.44 -16.34 2.28
C LEU A 91 21.42 -16.57 3.43
N LYS A 92 22.72 -16.70 3.14
CA LYS A 92 23.75 -16.87 4.18
C LYS A 92 23.75 -15.69 5.16
N ARG A 93 23.60 -14.46 4.66
CA ARG A 93 23.47 -13.26 5.50
C ARG A 93 22.21 -13.33 6.37
N LEU A 94 21.06 -13.68 5.79
CA LEU A 94 19.78 -13.82 6.49
C LEU A 94 19.86 -14.85 7.62
N GLU A 95 20.44 -16.02 7.36
CA GLU A 95 20.64 -17.05 8.38
C GLU A 95 21.57 -16.60 9.51
N THR A 96 22.60 -15.83 9.17
CA THR A 96 23.57 -15.31 10.15
C THR A 96 22.95 -14.25 11.07
N GLN A 97 22.15 -13.32 10.52
CA GLN A 97 21.57 -12.22 11.29
C GLN A 97 20.21 -12.56 11.92
N GLY A 98 19.50 -13.57 11.40
CA GLY A 98 18.22 -14.05 11.95
C GLY A 98 16.99 -13.25 11.52
N GLU A 99 17.15 -12.15 10.80
CA GLU A 99 16.07 -11.24 10.38
C GLU A 99 16.28 -10.69 8.96
N PHE A 100 15.23 -10.18 8.32
CA PHE A 100 15.37 -9.53 7.01
C PHE A 100 15.96 -8.13 7.17
N THR A 101 16.85 -7.75 6.26
CA THR A 101 17.32 -6.37 6.18
C THR A 101 16.21 -5.48 5.63
N GLY A 102 15.97 -4.33 6.27
CA GLY A 102 14.93 -3.39 5.86
C GLY A 102 13.53 -3.78 6.33
N ASP A 103 13.42 -4.68 7.32
CA ASP A 103 12.16 -4.93 7.99
C ASP A 103 11.72 -3.66 8.73
N LEU A 104 10.47 -3.25 8.50
CA LEU A 104 9.90 -2.04 9.06
C LEU A 104 9.15 -2.40 10.33
N ASP A 105 9.19 -1.53 11.33
CA ASP A 105 8.33 -1.70 12.50
C ASP A 105 6.83 -1.69 12.08
N PRO A 106 5.93 -2.34 12.84
CA PRO A 106 4.55 -2.50 12.41
C PRO A 106 3.81 -1.17 12.19
N LEU A 107 4.20 -0.09 12.87
CA LEU A 107 3.63 1.24 12.63
C LEU A 107 4.09 1.79 11.28
N ALA A 108 5.38 1.72 10.98
CA ALA A 108 5.92 2.12 9.67
C ALA A 108 5.33 1.28 8.52
N THR A 109 5.21 -0.04 8.70
CA THR A 109 4.56 -0.93 7.73
C THR A 109 3.09 -0.55 7.52
N LYS A 110 2.39 -0.16 8.59
CA LYS A 110 0.99 0.30 8.50
C LYS A 110 0.85 1.60 7.73
N GLU A 111 1.73 2.57 7.95
CA GLU A 111 1.70 3.82 7.21
C GLU A 111 2.03 3.61 5.72
N LEU A 112 3.06 2.82 5.42
CA LEU A 112 3.38 2.43 4.04
C LEU A 112 2.20 1.71 3.36
N TRP A 113 1.51 0.83 4.09
CA TRP A 113 0.33 0.15 3.57
C TRP A 113 -0.78 1.14 3.18
N LYS A 114 -1.05 2.15 4.00
CA LYS A 114 -2.06 3.17 3.70
C LYS A 114 -1.67 4.02 2.49
N GLU A 115 -0.39 4.33 2.33
CA GLU A 115 0.11 5.05 1.15
C GLU A 115 -0.10 4.27 -0.15
N TRP A 116 -0.04 2.94 -0.08
CA TRP A 116 -0.27 2.06 -1.22
C TRP A 116 -1.70 1.51 -1.29
N GLY A 117 -2.56 1.89 -0.34
CA GLY A 117 -3.96 1.49 -0.19
C GLY A 117 -4.89 1.98 -1.30
N ASN A 118 -6.19 1.81 -1.08
CA ASN A 118 -7.18 2.32 -2.01
C ASN A 118 -7.28 3.86 -1.97
N SER A 119 -7.97 4.47 -2.94
CA SER A 119 -8.04 5.93 -3.05
C SER A 119 -8.62 6.61 -1.80
N VAL A 120 -9.49 5.94 -1.04
CA VAL A 120 -10.08 6.47 0.19
C VAL A 120 -9.06 6.45 1.33
N GLU A 121 -8.36 5.33 1.53
CA GLU A 121 -7.30 5.22 2.54
C GLU A 121 -6.19 6.23 2.33
N ARG A 122 -5.70 6.36 1.09
CA ARG A 122 -4.66 7.33 0.75
C ARG A 122 -5.14 8.77 1.00
N PHE A 123 -6.38 9.08 0.64
CA PHE A 123 -6.97 10.40 0.89
C PHE A 123 -7.04 10.72 2.40
N ILE A 124 -7.53 9.77 3.20
CA ILE A 124 -7.65 9.93 4.65
C ILE A 124 -6.27 10.15 5.28
N SER A 125 -5.30 9.32 4.93
CA SER A 125 -3.94 9.41 5.47
C SER A 125 -3.28 10.77 5.12
N ARG A 126 -3.45 11.22 3.88
CA ARG A 126 -2.79 12.45 3.39
C ARG A 126 -3.46 13.74 3.84
N TYR A 127 -4.78 13.81 3.87
CA TYR A 127 -5.50 15.08 4.00
C TYR A 127 -6.42 15.18 5.20
N CYS A 128 -6.55 14.13 6.01
CA CYS A 128 -7.39 14.16 7.20
C CYS A 128 -6.56 14.00 8.48
N ILE A 129 -7.10 14.50 9.58
CA ILE A 129 -6.61 14.30 10.95
C ILE A 129 -7.73 13.66 11.75
N LYS A 130 -7.48 12.49 12.32
CA LYS A 130 -8.43 11.82 13.22
C LYS A 130 -8.26 12.34 14.64
N LYS A 131 -9.36 12.47 15.38
CA LYS A 131 -9.33 12.94 16.79
C LYS A 131 -8.39 12.09 17.65
N ASN A 132 -8.41 10.78 17.46
CA ASN A 132 -7.57 9.85 18.21
C ASN A 132 -6.06 9.89 17.86
N GLN A 133 -5.65 10.69 16.87
CA GLN A 133 -4.25 10.90 16.53
C GLN A 133 -3.65 12.13 17.23
N VAL A 134 -4.47 12.96 17.88
CA VAL A 134 -4.02 14.17 18.55
C VAL A 134 -3.96 13.89 20.04
N ASN A 135 -2.74 13.98 20.60
CA ASN A 135 -2.45 13.71 22.01
C ASN A 135 -2.76 14.94 22.88
N GLU A 136 -3.94 15.52 22.70
CA GLU A 136 -4.39 16.68 23.47
C GLU A 136 -5.63 16.28 24.25
N GLU A 137 -5.51 16.24 25.57
CA GLU A 137 -6.61 16.01 26.52
C GLU A 137 -7.79 16.99 26.32
N ARG A 138 -7.58 18.07 25.54
CA ARG A 138 -8.53 19.14 25.25
C ARG A 138 -8.95 19.24 23.79
N ALA A 139 -8.60 18.30 22.91
CA ALA A 139 -9.10 18.29 21.54
C ALA A 139 -10.65 18.23 21.53
N GLU A 140 -11.29 19.39 21.34
CA GLU A 140 -12.73 19.51 21.42
C GLU A 140 -13.38 18.70 20.29
N GLU A 141 -14.47 17.98 20.59
CA GLU A 141 -15.21 17.25 19.54
C GLU A 141 -15.68 18.18 18.41
N GLU A 142 -15.90 19.46 18.74
CA GLU A 142 -16.28 20.51 17.80
C GLU A 142 -15.17 20.88 16.81
N GLU A 143 -13.90 20.61 17.07
CA GLU A 143 -12.83 20.83 16.08
C GLU A 143 -12.75 19.72 15.04
N PHE A 144 -13.17 18.51 15.41
CA PHE A 144 -13.05 17.31 14.59
C PHE A 144 -14.35 16.99 13.87
N LYS A 145 -14.83 17.97 13.10
CA LYS A 145 -16.06 17.83 12.31
C LYS A 145 -15.84 18.24 10.86
N VAL A 146 -16.54 17.56 9.96
CA VAL A 146 -16.50 17.89 8.52
C VAL A 146 -17.81 17.50 7.85
N HIS A 147 -18.31 18.34 6.93
CA HIS A 147 -19.47 18.01 6.12
C HIS A 147 -19.14 16.92 5.10
N VAL A 148 -20.09 16.01 4.84
CA VAL A 148 -19.91 14.89 3.90
C VAL A 148 -19.73 15.41 2.47
N SER A 149 -20.42 16.48 2.09
CA SER A 149 -20.28 17.16 0.80
C SER A 149 -18.83 17.61 0.59
N THR A 150 -18.34 18.51 1.44
CA THR A 150 -16.98 19.06 1.37
C THR A 150 -15.92 17.96 1.30
N LEU A 151 -16.02 16.96 2.20
CA LEU A 151 -15.06 15.86 2.25
C LEU A 151 -15.07 15.00 0.99
N TYR A 152 -16.26 14.68 0.47
CA TYR A 152 -16.40 13.85 -0.72
C TYR A 152 -15.96 14.59 -1.99
N ASP A 153 -16.24 15.89 -2.09
CA ASP A 153 -15.87 16.69 -3.25
C ASP A 153 -14.34 16.81 -3.36
N LEU A 154 -13.65 17.06 -2.23
CA LEU A 154 -12.18 17.06 -2.17
C LEU A 154 -11.60 15.67 -2.47
N TYR A 155 -12.21 14.60 -1.97
CA TYR A 155 -11.81 13.24 -2.30
C TYR A 155 -11.91 12.96 -3.81
N GLN A 156 -12.99 13.39 -4.46
CA GLN A 156 -13.17 13.19 -5.90
C GLN A 156 -12.12 13.94 -6.70
N GLN A 157 -11.80 15.18 -6.31
CA GLN A 157 -10.74 15.98 -6.95
C GLN A 157 -9.39 15.28 -6.80
N TYR A 158 -9.03 14.89 -5.57
CA TYR A 158 -7.82 14.14 -5.27
C TYR A 158 -7.69 12.87 -6.12
N ALA A 159 -8.72 12.02 -6.11
CA ALA A 159 -8.68 10.75 -6.81
C ALA A 159 -8.54 10.95 -8.33
N ARG A 160 -9.19 11.97 -8.91
CA ARG A 160 -9.05 12.30 -10.32
C ARG A 160 -7.65 12.80 -10.66
N PHE A 161 -7.10 13.71 -9.85
CA PHE A 161 -5.76 14.23 -10.07
C PHE A 161 -4.70 13.12 -10.05
N GLN A 162 -4.84 12.18 -9.12
CA GLN A 162 -3.95 11.03 -8.97
C GLN A 162 -4.22 9.88 -9.96
N GLY A 163 -5.12 10.06 -10.94
CA GLY A 163 -5.47 9.01 -11.91
C GLY A 163 -6.09 7.76 -11.27
N MET A 164 -6.65 7.88 -10.05
CA MET A 164 -7.19 6.77 -9.30
C MET A 164 -8.70 6.61 -9.52
N LYS A 165 -9.17 5.36 -9.39
CA LYS A 165 -10.61 5.06 -9.40
C LYS A 165 -11.29 5.72 -8.20
N THR A 166 -12.30 6.54 -8.49
CA THR A 166 -13.19 7.13 -7.48
C THR A 166 -14.23 6.12 -7.00
N GLU A 167 -14.51 6.14 -5.71
CA GLU A 167 -15.64 5.46 -5.10
C GLU A 167 -16.91 6.31 -5.21
N SER A 168 -18.07 5.65 -5.21
CA SER A 168 -19.35 6.36 -5.04
C SER A 168 -19.43 7.01 -3.66
N LYS A 169 -20.26 8.04 -3.48
CA LYS A 169 -20.47 8.70 -2.17
C LYS A 169 -20.83 7.72 -1.04
N LYS A 170 -21.64 6.71 -1.36
CA LYS A 170 -21.99 5.62 -0.43
C LYS A 170 -20.76 4.74 -0.11
N GLY A 171 -20.01 4.33 -1.13
CA GLY A 171 -18.79 3.54 -0.98
C GLY A 171 -17.71 4.27 -0.17
N PHE A 172 -17.46 5.54 -0.51
CA PHE A 172 -16.58 6.45 0.23
C PHE A 172 -16.98 6.54 1.70
N THR A 173 -18.25 6.82 2.00
CA THR A 173 -18.75 6.95 3.38
C THR A 173 -18.57 5.65 4.17
N MET A 174 -18.83 4.50 3.55
CA MET A 174 -18.68 3.18 4.18
C MET A 174 -17.21 2.88 4.50
N LYS A 175 -16.30 3.09 3.53
CA LYS A 175 -14.86 2.91 3.71
C LYS A 175 -14.28 3.89 4.74
N LEU A 176 -14.66 5.16 4.67
CA LEU A 176 -14.28 6.18 5.65
C LEU A 176 -14.63 5.76 7.07
N LYS A 177 -15.88 5.33 7.31
CA LYS A 177 -16.31 4.87 8.64
C LYS A 177 -15.50 3.67 9.13
N LYS A 178 -15.22 2.70 8.24
CA LYS A 178 -14.41 1.53 8.58
C LYS A 178 -12.98 1.94 8.99
N GLU A 179 -12.36 2.84 8.22
CA GLU A 179 -10.96 3.25 8.42
C GLU A 179 -10.75 4.19 9.61
N THR A 180 -11.77 4.99 9.95
CA THR A 180 -11.63 6.10 10.91
C THR A 180 -12.44 5.94 12.19
N GLY A 181 -13.45 5.06 12.20
CA GLY A 181 -14.38 4.94 13.33
C GLY A 181 -15.28 6.17 13.55
N VAL A 182 -15.34 7.10 12.59
CA VAL A 182 -16.07 8.37 12.75
C VAL A 182 -17.57 8.18 12.96
N ARG A 183 -18.15 9.08 13.76
CA ARG A 183 -19.60 9.14 14.00
C ARG A 183 -20.26 9.99 12.91
N HIS A 184 -21.26 9.43 12.23
CA HIS A 184 -22.03 10.16 11.23
C HIS A 184 -23.19 10.92 11.88
N ALA A 185 -23.28 12.23 11.63
CA ALA A 185 -24.21 13.13 12.30
C ALA A 185 -24.56 14.34 11.41
N ARG A 186 -25.05 15.42 12.02
CA ARG A 186 -25.31 16.71 11.36
C ARG A 186 -24.60 17.86 12.09
N PRO A 187 -23.27 18.00 11.97
CA PRO A 187 -22.54 19.07 12.61
C PRO A 187 -22.92 20.44 12.03
N SER A 188 -22.95 21.46 12.89
CA SER A 188 -23.01 22.86 12.48
C SER A 188 -21.60 23.37 12.25
N ILE A 189 -21.29 23.79 11.02
CA ILE A 189 -19.98 24.33 10.63
C ILE A 189 -20.26 25.67 9.93
N ASN A 190 -19.64 26.75 10.41
CA ASN A 190 -19.84 28.11 9.89
C ASN A 190 -21.33 28.54 9.81
N GLY A 191 -22.13 28.13 10.79
CA GLY A 191 -23.56 28.45 10.85
C GLY A 191 -24.47 27.54 10.02
N GLU A 192 -23.90 26.60 9.25
CA GLU A 192 -24.68 25.66 8.44
C GLU A 192 -24.70 24.25 9.05
N GLN A 193 -25.90 23.73 9.27
CA GLN A 193 -26.10 22.37 9.74
C GLN A 193 -26.38 21.41 8.57
N GLN A 194 -25.40 20.58 8.22
CA GLN A 194 -25.50 19.62 7.13
C GLN A 194 -25.06 18.22 7.57
N ARG A 195 -25.29 17.19 6.75
CA ARG A 195 -24.78 15.83 7.03
C ARG A 195 -23.25 15.88 7.08
N GLY A 196 -22.67 15.29 8.10
CA GLY A 196 -21.23 15.31 8.33
C GLY A 196 -20.76 14.20 9.27
N PHE A 197 -19.50 14.30 9.66
CA PHE A 197 -18.84 13.38 10.58
C PHE A 197 -18.30 14.13 11.79
N PHE A 198 -18.26 13.46 12.95
CA PHE A 198 -17.47 13.84 14.11
C PHE A 198 -16.31 12.84 14.30
N GLY A 199 -15.19 13.33 14.82
CA GLY A 199 -13.94 12.57 15.02
C GLY A 199 -12.91 12.71 13.89
N LEU A 200 -13.17 13.56 12.89
CA LEU A 200 -12.29 13.79 11.74
C LEU A 200 -12.36 15.23 11.25
N LYS A 201 -11.21 15.84 10.98
CA LYS A 201 -11.10 17.11 10.26
C LYS A 201 -10.16 17.01 9.06
N LEU A 202 -10.28 17.94 8.13
CA LEU A 202 -9.30 18.13 7.06
C LEU A 202 -8.06 18.85 7.60
N LYS A 203 -6.89 18.56 7.03
CA LYS A 203 -5.70 19.39 7.23
C LYS A 203 -5.95 20.77 6.61
N GLU A 204 -5.40 21.82 7.22
CA GLU A 204 -5.63 23.21 6.79
C GLU A 204 -5.22 23.47 5.33
N ASP A 205 -4.17 22.79 4.87
CA ASP A 205 -3.63 22.90 3.51
C ASP A 205 -4.23 21.88 2.53
N ALA A 206 -5.20 21.07 2.95
CA ALA A 206 -5.72 19.95 2.15
C ALA A 206 -6.27 20.40 0.79
N ALA A 207 -7.14 21.41 0.77
CA ALA A 207 -7.74 21.90 -0.47
C ALA A 207 -6.67 22.41 -1.43
N LYS A 208 -5.75 23.26 -0.93
CA LYS A 208 -4.66 23.82 -1.71
C LYS A 208 -3.74 22.73 -2.29
N LYS A 209 -3.36 21.73 -1.48
CA LYS A 209 -2.50 20.62 -1.94
C LYS A 209 -3.18 19.79 -3.02
N ILE A 210 -4.47 19.50 -2.87
CA ILE A 210 -5.24 18.75 -3.87
C ILE A 210 -5.33 19.51 -5.19
N GLU A 211 -5.55 20.84 -5.14
CA GLU A 211 -5.56 21.70 -6.33
C GLU A 211 -4.18 21.77 -7.02
N GLU A 212 -3.10 21.79 -6.25
CA GLU A 212 -1.71 21.73 -6.75
C GLU A 212 -1.27 20.33 -7.19
N GLY A 213 -2.09 19.31 -6.93
CA GLY A 213 -1.79 17.94 -7.30
C GLY A 213 -0.83 17.18 -6.38
N LYS A 214 -0.61 17.68 -5.18
CA LYS A 214 0.36 17.18 -4.20
C LYS A 214 -0.28 16.26 -3.17
#